data_AF-A0A5M3M894-F1
#
_entry.id   AF-A0A5M3M894-F1
#
_cell.length_a   1.000
_cell.length_b   1.000
_cell.length_c   1.000
_cell.angle_alpha   90.00
_cell.angle_beta   90.00
_cell.angle_gamma   90.00
#
_symmetry.space_group_name_H-M   'P 1'
#
loop_
_entity.id
_entity.type
_entity.pdbx_description
1 polymer ?
#
loop_
_entity_poly.entity_id
_entity_poly.type
_entity_poly.pdbx_seq_one_letter_code
_entity_poly.pdbx_strand_id
1 'polypeptide(L)'
;MSTADTNCGVLQICLIAWNTGSVLYIMWTSVMCLTIAVNAAMWNGNVTDWAPAWCEISSRLAIGGEVALPVATLCINRRLYQILTLQYQRNCAACVVATDTFICLCIPAVCVVLYYVAQVNRYLLVEDFGCCPADGKYGASVLLVGVWPLVASIVSSIY
;
A
#
# COMPACT_ATOMS: atom_id res chain seq x y z
N MET A 1 -25.71 -14.71 33.88
CA MET A 1 -25.83 -14.64 32.41
C MET A 1 -25.03 -13.41 31.96
N SER A 2 -24.17 -13.53 30.93
CA SER A 2 -23.35 -12.45 30.34
C SER A 2 -21.95 -12.15 30.92
N THR A 3 -21.06 -13.17 30.96
CA THR A 3 -19.61 -12.94 30.85
C THR A 3 -18.97 -13.76 29.71
N ALA A 4 -19.67 -14.76 29.17
CA ALA A 4 -19.23 -15.55 28.02
C ALA A 4 -19.43 -14.82 26.67
N ASP A 5 -20.52 -14.05 26.53
CA ASP A 5 -20.85 -13.37 25.27
C ASP A 5 -19.94 -12.17 24.97
N THR A 6 -19.52 -11.43 26.00
CA THR A 6 -18.57 -10.32 25.87
C THR A 6 -17.18 -10.83 25.45
N ASN A 7 -16.76 -11.99 25.96
CA ASN A 7 -15.49 -12.60 25.59
C ASN A 7 -15.49 -13.13 24.14
N CYS A 8 -16.61 -13.68 23.66
CA CYS A 8 -16.73 -14.11 22.26
C CYS A 8 -16.62 -12.92 21.28
N GLY A 9 -17.32 -11.81 21.58
CA GLY A 9 -17.24 -10.59 20.78
C GLY A 9 -15.86 -9.94 20.79
N VAL A 10 -15.20 -9.86 21.95
CA VAL A 10 -13.84 -9.33 22.09
C VAL A 10 -12.81 -10.25 21.42
N LEU A 11 -12.99 -11.57 21.47
CA LEU A 11 -12.13 -12.53 20.77
C LEU A 11 -12.25 -12.39 19.25
N GLN A 12 -13.46 -12.21 18.72
CA GLN A 12 -13.70 -11.94 17.29
C GLN A 12 -13.06 -10.61 16.85
N ILE A 13 -13.20 -9.55 17.64
CA ILE A 13 -12.54 -8.26 17.36
C ILE A 13 -11.01 -8.42 17.40
N CYS A 14 -10.47 -9.19 18.35
CA CYS A 14 -9.04 -9.52 18.39
C CYS A 14 -8.57 -10.35 17.18
N LEU A 15 -9.40 -11.26 16.66
CA LEU A 15 -9.09 -12.05 15.48
C LEU A 15 -9.13 -11.24 14.18
N ILE A 16 -10.13 -10.35 14.03
CA ILE A 16 -10.21 -9.40 12.91
C ILE A 16 -9.06 -8.40 12.98
N ALA A 17 -8.72 -7.96 14.19
CA ALA A 17 -7.56 -7.12 14.47
C ALA A 17 -6.23 -7.79 14.08
N TRP A 18 -6.18 -9.11 14.18
CA TRP A 18 -5.00 -9.91 13.91
C TRP A 18 -4.63 -9.98 12.42
N ASN A 19 -5.62 -9.82 11.54
CA ASN A 19 -5.43 -10.03 10.10
C ASN A 19 -5.45 -8.72 9.29
N THR A 20 -5.50 -7.56 9.95
CA THR A 20 -5.69 -6.29 9.24
C THR A 20 -4.54 -5.98 8.27
N GLY A 21 -3.28 -6.22 8.68
CA GLY A 21 -2.11 -6.07 7.80
C GLY A 21 -2.18 -6.96 6.55
N SER A 22 -2.54 -8.23 6.72
CA SER A 22 -2.69 -9.17 5.60
C SER A 22 -3.84 -8.81 4.67
N VAL A 23 -5.00 -8.39 5.21
CA VAL A 23 -6.15 -7.97 4.40
C VAL A 23 -5.80 -6.73 3.58
N LEU A 24 -5.14 -5.74 4.19
CA LEU A 24 -4.66 -4.55 3.48
C LEU A 24 -3.65 -4.92 2.39
N TYR A 25 -2.72 -5.83 2.67
CA TYR A 25 -1.76 -6.33 1.68
C TYR A 25 -2.46 -6.98 0.48
N ILE A 26 -3.43 -7.87 0.73
CA ILE A 26 -4.21 -8.54 -0.32
C ILE A 26 -5.03 -7.53 -1.14
N MET A 27 -5.68 -6.57 -0.48
CA MET A 27 -6.44 -5.54 -1.17
C MET A 27 -5.54 -4.70 -2.09
N TRP A 28 -4.41 -4.21 -1.60
CA TRP A 28 -3.48 -3.42 -2.41
C TRP A 28 -2.87 -4.23 -3.56
N THR A 29 -2.39 -5.45 -3.30
CA THR A 29 -1.88 -6.32 -4.38
C THR A 29 -2.94 -6.61 -5.44
N SER A 30 -4.19 -6.85 -5.05
CA SER A 30 -5.27 -7.12 -6.00
C SER A 30 -5.54 -5.93 -6.91
N VAL A 31 -5.57 -4.71 -6.37
CA VAL A 31 -5.74 -3.46 -7.13
C VAL A 31 -4.59 -3.25 -8.12
N MET A 32 -3.36 -3.52 -7.69
CA MET A 32 -2.18 -3.41 -8.55
C MET A 32 -2.20 -4.44 -9.70
N CYS A 33 -2.52 -5.69 -9.41
CA CYS A 33 -2.65 -6.73 -10.43
C CYS A 33 -3.76 -6.40 -11.45
N LEU A 34 -4.91 -5.90 -10.98
CA LEU A 34 -5.99 -5.46 -11.86
C LEU A 34 -5.56 -4.30 -12.75
N THR A 35 -4.81 -3.34 -12.21
CA THR A 35 -4.31 -2.18 -12.96
C THR A 35 -3.38 -2.63 -14.09
N ILE A 36 -2.44 -3.53 -13.79
CA ILE A 36 -1.50 -4.09 -14.77
C ILE A 36 -2.26 -4.92 -15.83
N ALA A 37 -3.24 -5.72 -15.43
CA ALA A 37 -4.04 -6.51 -16.36
C ALA A 37 -4.84 -5.65 -17.34
N VAL A 38 -5.46 -4.56 -16.87
CA VAL A 38 -6.19 -3.61 -17.74
C VAL A 38 -5.22 -2.89 -18.68
N ASN A 39 -4.06 -2.46 -18.17
CA ASN A 39 -3.05 -1.81 -19.00
C ASN A 39 -2.56 -2.72 -20.13
N ALA A 40 -2.20 -3.96 -19.80
CA ALA A 40 -1.76 -4.94 -20.79
C ALA A 40 -2.87 -5.31 -21.79
N ALA A 41 -4.13 -5.35 -21.36
CA ALA A 41 -5.26 -5.64 -22.25
C ALA A 41 -5.56 -4.51 -23.24
N MET A 42 -5.43 -3.24 -22.82
CA MET A 42 -5.75 -2.08 -23.65
C MET A 42 -4.61 -1.67 -24.59
N TRP A 43 -3.35 -1.80 -24.14
CA TRP A 43 -2.17 -1.33 -24.86
C TRP A 43 -1.32 -2.45 -25.51
N ASN A 44 -1.92 -3.62 -25.77
CA ASN A 44 -1.27 -4.71 -26.50
C ASN A 44 -0.99 -4.32 -27.97
N GLY A 45 0.28 -4.13 -28.33
CA GLY A 45 0.72 -3.76 -29.68
C GLY A 45 0.31 -2.36 -30.14
N ASN A 46 0.12 -1.43 -29.20
CA ASN A 46 -0.47 -0.12 -29.47
C ASN A 46 -0.07 0.92 -28.41
N VAL A 47 0.17 2.16 -28.84
CA VAL A 47 0.56 3.33 -28.00
C VAL A 47 -0.39 4.52 -28.11
N THR A 48 -1.61 4.30 -28.63
CA THR A 48 -2.60 5.36 -28.78
C THR A 48 -3.22 5.69 -27.41
N ASP A 49 -3.70 6.91 -27.22
CA ASP A 49 -4.29 7.38 -25.96
C ASP A 49 -5.83 7.21 -25.97
N TRP A 50 -6.32 6.01 -25.61
CA TRP A 50 -7.76 5.65 -25.68
C TRP A 50 -8.54 6.16 -24.46
N ALA A 51 -7.88 6.20 -23.30
CA ALA A 51 -8.50 6.50 -22.01
C ALA A 51 -7.55 7.34 -21.14
N PRO A 52 -7.44 8.66 -21.38
CA PRO A 52 -6.55 9.53 -20.60
C PRO A 52 -6.93 9.57 -19.11
N ALA A 53 -8.23 9.49 -18.80
CA ALA A 53 -8.70 9.44 -17.40
C ALA A 53 -8.24 8.17 -16.66
N TRP A 54 -8.13 7.03 -17.36
CA TRP A 54 -7.61 5.80 -16.77
C TRP A 54 -6.13 5.93 -16.46
N CYS A 55 -5.34 6.44 -17.40
CA CYS A 55 -3.90 6.64 -17.22
C CYS A 55 -3.55 7.57 -16.06
N GLU A 56 -4.36 8.61 -15.81
CA GLU A 56 -4.16 9.50 -14.66
C GLU A 56 -4.39 8.81 -13.31
N ILE A 57 -5.29 7.81 -13.25
CA ILE A 57 -5.58 7.06 -12.02
C ILE A 57 -4.56 5.94 -11.85
N SER A 58 -4.27 5.18 -12.91
CA SER A 58 -3.37 4.03 -12.88
C SER A 58 -1.93 4.43 -12.52
N SER A 59 -1.44 5.56 -13.05
CA SER A 59 -0.10 6.08 -12.74
C SER A 59 0.06 6.44 -11.26
N ARG A 60 -0.99 7.02 -10.64
CA ARG A 60 -1.00 7.35 -9.20
C ARG A 60 -1.13 6.11 -8.33
N LEU A 61 -1.97 5.17 -8.74
CA LEU A 61 -2.09 3.88 -8.07
C LEU A 61 -0.78 3.10 -8.10
N ALA A 62 -0.04 3.13 -9.22
CA ALA A 62 1.25 2.46 -9.34
C ALA A 62 2.23 2.92 -8.25
N ILE A 63 2.37 4.23 -8.08
CA ILE A 63 3.25 4.84 -7.07
C ILE A 63 2.75 4.57 -5.66
N GLY A 64 1.43 4.71 -5.43
CA GLY A 64 0.83 4.39 -4.14
C GLY A 64 1.07 2.93 -3.75
N GLY A 65 0.98 2.00 -4.71
CA GLY A 65 1.21 0.58 -4.51
C GLY A 65 2.65 0.23 -4.15
N GLU A 66 3.63 0.85 -4.80
CA GLU A 66 5.06 0.66 -4.50
C GLU A 66 5.41 0.99 -3.05
N VAL A 67 4.70 1.95 -2.44
CA VAL A 67 4.86 2.32 -1.03
C VAL A 67 3.94 1.52 -0.12
N ALA A 68 2.70 1.25 -0.53
CA ALA A 68 1.72 0.54 0.29
C ALA A 68 2.13 -0.91 0.57
N LEU A 69 2.75 -1.60 -0.39
CA LEU A 69 3.20 -2.99 -0.24
C LEU A 69 4.25 -3.17 0.88
N PRO A 70 5.39 -2.46 0.90
CA PRO A 70 6.38 -2.60 1.97
C PRO A 70 5.84 -2.09 3.33
N VAL A 71 4.96 -1.09 3.34
CA VAL A 71 4.30 -0.63 4.58
C VAL A 71 3.37 -1.71 5.15
N ALA A 72 2.56 -2.35 4.31
CA ALA A 72 1.72 -3.47 4.74
C ALA A 72 2.55 -4.66 5.24
N THR A 73 3.66 -4.96 4.58
CA THR A 73 4.63 -5.99 5.03
C THR A 73 5.24 -5.63 6.39
N LEU A 74 5.59 -4.37 6.63
CA LEU A 74 6.08 -3.90 7.94
C LEU A 74 5.03 -4.09 9.05
N CYS A 75 3.75 -3.82 8.79
CA CYS A 75 2.67 -4.09 9.75
C CYS A 75 2.56 -5.59 10.07
N ILE A 76 2.71 -6.47 9.08
CA ILE A 76 2.74 -7.93 9.26
C ILE A 76 3.95 -8.35 10.09
N ASN A 77 5.15 -7.86 9.78
CA ASN A 77 6.38 -8.20 10.51
C ASN A 77 6.37 -7.70 11.96
N ARG A 78 5.92 -6.46 12.19
CA ARG A 78 5.71 -5.92 13.54
C ARG A 78 4.78 -6.80 14.37
N ARG A 79 3.74 -7.37 13.74
CA ARG A 79 2.82 -8.29 14.40
C ARG A 79 3.50 -9.60 14.76
N LEU A 80 4.24 -10.19 13.82
CA LEU A 80 4.99 -11.42 14.04
C LEU A 80 5.99 -11.26 15.19
N TYR A 81 6.70 -10.14 15.23
CA TYR A 81 7.65 -9.82 16.30
C TYR A 81 7.00 -9.77 17.68
N GLN A 82 5.81 -9.16 17.82
CA GLN A 82 5.05 -9.12 19.08
C GLN A 82 4.63 -10.52 19.56
N ILE A 83 4.33 -11.43 18.63
CA ILE A 83 3.98 -12.82 18.93
C ILE A 83 5.22 -13.58 19.42
N LEU A 84 6.34 -13.45 18.72
CA LEU A 84 7.59 -14.15 19.04
C LEU A 84 8.21 -13.69 20.37
N THR A 85 8.12 -12.40 20.68
CA THR A 85 8.68 -11.82 21.90
C THR A 85 7.78 -11.97 23.13
N LEU A 86 6.59 -12.57 22.97
CA LEU A 86 5.55 -12.69 24.01
C LEU A 86 5.22 -11.35 24.69
N GLN A 87 5.57 -10.21 24.08
CA GLN A 87 5.21 -8.86 24.54
C GLN A 87 3.76 -8.54 24.17
N TYR A 88 2.85 -9.44 24.52
CA TYR A 88 1.42 -9.25 24.36
C TYR A 88 0.94 -8.18 25.35
N GLN A 89 1.19 -6.93 25.01
CA GLN A 89 0.66 -5.80 25.75
C GLN A 89 -0.85 -5.75 25.55
N ARG A 90 -1.55 -5.61 26.67
CA ARG A 90 -2.99 -5.45 26.80
C ARG A 90 -3.48 -4.09 26.29
N ASN A 91 -2.84 -3.55 25.25
CA ASN A 91 -3.36 -2.38 24.54
C ASN A 91 -4.66 -2.80 23.86
N CYS A 92 -5.64 -1.90 23.82
CA CYS A 92 -6.88 -2.14 23.08
C CYS A 92 -6.53 -2.57 21.65
N ALA A 93 -6.82 -3.83 21.30
CA ALA A 93 -6.52 -4.39 19.98
C ALA A 93 -7.06 -3.50 18.86
N ALA A 94 -8.19 -2.84 19.10
CA ALA A 94 -8.78 -1.86 18.21
C ALA A 94 -7.89 -0.63 17.92
N CYS A 95 -7.14 -0.11 18.90
CA CYS A 95 -6.25 1.05 18.69
C CYS A 95 -5.04 0.69 17.84
N VAL A 96 -4.47 -0.51 18.03
CA VAL A 96 -3.34 -1.00 17.23
C VAL A 96 -3.78 -1.15 15.78
N VAL A 97 -4.94 -1.76 15.56
CA VAL A 97 -5.55 -1.94 14.23
C VAL A 97 -5.87 -0.63 13.55
N ALA A 98 -6.51 0.29 14.27
CA ALA A 98 -6.82 1.60 13.73
C ALA A 98 -5.53 2.33 13.30
N THR A 99 -4.46 2.20 14.09
CA THR A 99 -3.15 2.78 13.78
C THR A 99 -2.53 2.13 12.56
N ASP A 100 -2.49 0.79 12.48
CA ASP A 100 -1.91 0.07 11.34
C ASP A 100 -2.70 0.33 10.04
N THR A 101 -4.03 0.43 10.13
CA THR A 101 -4.89 0.79 8.98
C THR A 101 -4.65 2.22 8.53
N PHE A 102 -4.53 3.15 9.48
CA PHE A 102 -4.23 4.55 9.20
C PHE A 102 -2.86 4.70 8.54
N ILE A 103 -1.83 4.01 9.05
CA ILE A 103 -0.47 4.02 8.48
C ILE A 103 -0.47 3.48 7.04
N CYS A 104 -1.12 2.34 6.80
CA CYS A 104 -1.20 1.72 5.47
C CYS A 104 -1.99 2.52 4.42
N LEU A 105 -2.82 3.48 4.84
CA LEU A 105 -3.61 4.33 3.92
C LEU A 105 -3.06 5.75 3.82
N CYS A 106 -2.64 6.34 4.92
CA CYS A 106 -2.16 7.72 4.96
C CYS A 106 -0.77 7.86 4.35
N ILE A 107 0.14 6.91 4.58
CA ILE A 107 1.47 6.96 3.95
C ILE A 107 1.36 6.97 2.42
N PRO A 108 0.69 6.01 1.76
CA PRO A 108 0.58 6.05 0.29
C PRO A 108 -0.18 7.27 -0.20
N ALA A 109 -1.22 7.74 0.52
CA ALA A 109 -1.93 8.96 0.14
C ALA A 109 -1.01 10.20 0.16
N VAL A 110 -0.18 10.37 1.19
CA VAL A 110 0.79 11.46 1.29
C VAL A 110 1.85 11.34 0.18
N CYS A 111 2.35 10.14 -0.09
CA CYS A 111 3.29 9.91 -1.19
C CYS A 111 2.71 10.27 -2.56
N VAL A 112 1.45 9.91 -2.84
CA VAL A 112 0.77 10.26 -4.10
C VAL A 112 0.58 11.78 -4.22
N VAL A 113 0.24 12.47 -3.13
CA VAL A 113 0.11 13.94 -3.13
C VAL A 113 1.47 14.62 -3.37
N LEU A 114 2.53 14.14 -2.70
CA LEU A 114 3.89 14.63 -2.92
C LEU A 114 4.33 14.40 -4.37
N TYR A 115 4.02 13.23 -4.92
CA TYR A 115 4.30 12.94 -6.32
C TYR A 115 3.55 13.88 -7.26
N TYR A 116 2.27 14.17 -6.98
CA TYR A 116 1.47 15.09 -7.79
C TYR A 116 2.10 16.48 -7.93
N VAL A 117 2.77 16.98 -6.87
CA VAL A 117 3.49 18.26 -6.90
C VAL A 117 4.84 18.15 -7.62
N ALA A 118 5.53 17.02 -7.50
CA ALA A 118 6.85 16.80 -8.08
C ALA A 118 6.83 16.36 -9.56
N GLN A 119 5.66 16.05 -10.10
CA GLN A 119 5.49 15.48 -11.43
C GLN A 119 5.66 16.55 -12.53
N VAL A 120 6.57 16.30 -13.49
CA VAL A 120 6.84 17.22 -14.62
C VAL A 120 5.90 16.94 -15.81
N ASN A 121 5.66 15.66 -16.13
CA ASN A 121 4.79 15.21 -17.21
C ASN A 121 3.65 14.36 -16.62
N ARG A 122 2.43 14.38 -17.17
CA ARG A 122 1.24 13.74 -16.56
C ARG A 122 1.27 12.21 -16.50
N TYR A 123 1.76 11.55 -17.53
CA TYR A 123 1.93 10.10 -17.60
C TYR A 123 2.80 9.77 -18.82
N LEU A 124 3.39 8.57 -18.83
CA LEU A 124 4.16 8.05 -19.95
C LEU A 124 3.40 6.84 -20.52
N LEU A 125 3.15 6.82 -21.83
CA LEU A 125 2.61 5.64 -22.50
C LEU A 125 3.78 4.79 -23.02
N VAL A 126 3.78 3.51 -22.64
CA VAL A 126 4.74 2.52 -23.13
C VAL A 126 3.96 1.42 -23.84
N GLU A 127 4.42 1.03 -25.03
CA GLU A 127 3.85 -0.08 -25.79
C GLU A 127 3.87 -1.37 -24.94
N ASP A 128 2.78 -2.14 -24.96
CA ASP A 128 2.54 -3.37 -24.18
C ASP A 128 2.46 -3.21 -22.65
N PHE A 129 3.03 -2.15 -22.08
CA PHE A 129 2.99 -1.86 -20.65
C PHE A 129 1.84 -0.92 -20.26
N GLY A 130 1.40 -0.09 -21.20
CA GLY A 130 0.35 0.90 -21.04
C GLY A 130 0.79 2.15 -20.27
N CYS A 131 -0.06 2.59 -19.33
CA CYS A 131 0.12 3.84 -18.60
C CYS A 131 1.15 3.68 -17.46
N CYS A 132 2.29 4.36 -17.58
CA CYS A 132 3.32 4.46 -16.57
C CYS A 132 3.36 5.85 -15.91
N PRO A 133 3.78 5.96 -14.64
CA PRO A 133 4.14 7.25 -14.08
C PRO A 133 5.24 7.90 -14.91
N ALA A 134 5.22 9.23 -15.01
CA ALA A 134 6.27 9.98 -15.72
C ALA A 134 7.24 10.57 -14.69
N ASP A 135 8.05 9.69 -14.14
CA ASP A 135 9.19 9.99 -13.28
C ASP A 135 10.37 10.47 -14.14
N GLY A 136 10.74 11.74 -13.96
CA GLY A 136 11.96 12.26 -14.54
C GLY A 136 13.15 11.55 -13.92
N LYS A 137 13.92 10.81 -14.73
CA LYS A 137 15.09 9.98 -14.35
C LYS A 137 16.17 10.65 -13.48
N TYR A 138 16.08 11.97 -13.25
CA TYR A 138 17.11 12.78 -12.56
C TYR A 138 16.55 13.80 -11.55
N GLY A 139 15.27 13.71 -11.16
CA GLY A 139 14.60 14.72 -10.32
C GLY A 139 14.46 14.40 -8.83
N ALA A 140 13.89 15.35 -8.08
CA ALA A 140 13.51 15.19 -6.66
C ALA A 140 12.54 14.02 -6.42
N SER A 141 11.79 13.59 -7.44
CA SER A 141 10.82 12.50 -7.38
C SER A 141 11.47 11.14 -7.05
N VAL A 142 12.71 10.88 -7.51
CA VAL A 142 13.42 9.62 -7.19
C VAL A 142 13.80 9.57 -5.71
N LEU A 143 14.26 10.68 -5.14
CA LEU A 143 14.58 10.77 -3.71
C LEU A 143 13.30 10.77 -2.86
N LEU A 144 12.26 11.49 -3.27
CA LEU A 144 11.02 11.58 -2.50
C LEU A 144 10.19 10.29 -2.53
N VAL A 145 10.13 9.58 -3.66
CA VAL A 145 9.34 8.35 -3.80
C VAL A 145 10.16 7.11 -3.46
N GLY A 146 11.43 7.05 -3.83
CA GLY A 146 12.30 5.89 -3.58
C GLY A 146 12.79 5.75 -2.13
N VAL A 147 12.85 6.84 -1.36
CA VAL A 147 13.26 6.79 0.05
C VAL A 147 12.21 6.12 0.93
N TRP A 148 10.91 6.33 0.69
CA TRP A 148 9.84 5.73 1.49
C TRP A 148 9.86 4.19 1.54
N PRO A 149 9.93 3.45 0.42
CA PRO A 149 10.01 2.00 0.44
C PRO A 149 11.33 1.50 1.04
N LEU A 150 12.44 2.25 0.88
CA LEU A 150 13.71 1.93 1.54
C LEU A 150 13.61 2.06 3.07
N VAL A 151 13.02 3.15 3.56
CA VAL A 151 12.79 3.36 5.00
C VAL A 151 11.87 2.27 5.54
N ALA A 152 10.77 1.96 4.86
CA ALA A 152 9.86 0.89 5.27
C ALA A 152 10.56 -0.48 5.31
N SER A 153 11.44 -0.76 4.35
CA SER A 153 12.20 -2.02 4.29
C SER A 153 13.24 -2.12 5.40
N ILE A 154 13.98 -1.04 5.67
CA ILE A 154 14.97 -1.00 6.77
C ILE A 154 14.27 -1.18 8.11
N VAL A 155 13.18 -0.45 8.35
CA VAL A 155 12.41 -0.59 9.60
C VAL A 155 11.83 -1.99 9.72
N SER A 156 11.36 -2.58 8.62
CA SER A 156 10.86 -3.96 8.62
C SER A 156 11.94 -4.99 8.95
N SER A 157 13.22 -4.72 8.70
CA SER A 157 14.31 -5.65 9.03
C SER A 157 14.71 -5.60 10.51
N ILE A 158 14.30 -4.57 11.25
CA ILE A 158 14.60 -4.41 12.68
C ILE A 158 13.61 -5.21 13.55
N TYR A 159 12.38 -5.40 13.06
CA TYR A 159 11.35 -6.23 13.67
C TYR A 159 11.47 -7.68 13.20
#